data_AF-A0A1G9I5S0-F1
#
_entry.id   AF-A0A1G9I5S0-F1
#
_cell.length_a   1.000
_cell.length_b   1.000
_cell.length_c   1.000
_cell.angle_alpha   90.00
_cell.angle_beta   90.00
_cell.angle_gamma   90.00
#
_symmetry.space_group_name_H-M   'P 1'
#
loop_
_entity.id
_entity.type
_entity.pdbx_description
1 polymer ?
#
loop_
_entity_poly.entity_id
_entity_poly.type
_entity_poly.pdbx_seq_one_letter_code
_entity_poly.pdbx_strand_id
1 'polypeptide(L)'
;MFRHLPFFVFLLMLSTGFAQQPDTLWTRLLKENTTTLKPGPNGFTGKGWDLIQKGIQQNQYVLIGEDHFMTEIPYFTTQVLKAASFNTFALEVDPYVAQILNQKLSQPDTASLMKWARQTGAALSFYGLREEFQMLQAANRTGTTFIGLDQIAMISDPLLYEDLAGTATRAISRKQYAAMAERAKAAADKFTADMSQPTYMRSAAFSQDLAELEKEPLSAREKEILDAIKLSARIYKTESHALRVQLMKHQLMMAYESAIKNKKVLVKMGAMHCARGESYLRGYDCGNLLSNLADSEYKTSFHIAIFGKDGVQGSPFKGLPAQKLDPYNGDLKFIKPFFDVTPAEEWAVFNLLPVRRALQSQKLKIDDIDLRRTILGYDVLVIFPRAHPSHSIN
;
A
#
# COMPACT_ATOMS: atom_id res chain seq x y z
N MET A 1 79.90 31.82 21.38
CA MET A 1 78.47 31.89 21.72
C MET A 1 77.70 31.30 20.56
N PHE A 2 77.09 30.13 20.78
CA PHE A 2 76.44 29.28 19.78
C PHE A 2 75.25 29.98 19.11
N ARG A 3 75.08 29.81 17.81
CA ARG A 3 73.76 29.92 17.18
C ARG A 3 73.66 28.96 15.98
N HIS A 4 72.93 27.89 16.24
CA HIS A 4 72.58 26.82 15.32
C HIS A 4 71.66 27.33 14.20
N LEU A 5 71.92 26.90 12.98
CA LEU A 5 71.06 27.08 11.80
C LEU A 5 70.22 25.80 11.64
N PRO A 6 68.87 25.85 11.68
CA PRO A 6 68.08 24.66 11.42
C PRO A 6 67.88 24.49 9.91
N PHE A 7 68.36 23.36 9.40
CA PHE A 7 68.13 22.88 8.04
C PHE A 7 66.73 22.23 8.02
N PHE A 8 65.73 22.90 7.45
CA PHE A 8 64.41 22.32 7.24
C PHE A 8 64.41 21.52 5.93
N VAL A 9 64.50 20.20 6.04
CA VAL A 9 64.22 19.27 4.93
C VAL A 9 62.70 19.14 4.81
N PHE A 10 62.13 19.70 3.74
CA PHE A 10 60.73 19.52 3.41
C PHE A 10 60.57 18.18 2.67
N LEU A 11 60.21 17.12 3.39
CA LEU A 11 59.88 15.83 2.80
C LEU A 11 58.44 15.89 2.25
N LEU A 12 58.30 16.12 0.95
CA LEU A 12 57.02 16.03 0.23
C LEU A 12 56.62 14.55 0.09
N MET A 13 55.89 14.03 1.09
CA MET A 13 55.17 12.76 0.97
C MET A 13 53.92 12.98 0.11
N LEU A 14 54.01 12.67 -1.18
CA LEU A 14 52.85 12.52 -2.06
C LEU A 14 52.10 11.22 -1.69
N SER A 15 51.16 11.31 -0.75
CA SER A 15 50.19 10.25 -0.51
C SER A 15 48.98 10.43 -1.43
N THR A 16 49.06 9.97 -2.68
CA THR A 16 47.88 9.71 -3.50
C THR A 16 47.23 8.40 -3.04
N GLY A 17 46.67 8.42 -1.85
CA GLY A 17 45.74 7.39 -1.40
C GLY A 17 44.34 7.81 -1.81
N PHE A 18 43.85 7.33 -2.95
CA PHE A 18 42.40 7.24 -3.15
C PHE A 18 41.88 6.31 -2.06
N ALA A 19 41.32 6.88 -0.99
CA ALA A 19 40.66 6.12 0.05
C ALA A 19 39.42 5.45 -0.55
N GLN A 20 39.58 4.24 -1.09
CA GLN A 20 38.44 3.36 -1.32
C GLN A 20 37.84 3.06 0.05
N GLN A 21 36.60 3.49 0.25
CA GLN A 21 35.81 3.12 1.42
C GLN A 21 35.87 1.58 1.56
N PRO A 22 36.18 1.02 2.75
CA PRO A 22 36.33 -0.42 2.88
C PRO A 22 35.06 -1.14 2.42
N ASP A 23 35.21 -2.12 1.51
CA ASP A 23 34.12 -2.95 1.01
C ASP A 23 33.55 -3.80 2.16
N THR A 24 32.53 -3.27 2.83
CA THR A 24 31.84 -3.97 3.92
C THR A 24 30.99 -5.11 3.36
N LEU A 25 30.72 -6.14 4.18
CA LEU A 25 29.81 -7.23 3.80
C LEU A 25 28.45 -6.68 3.30
N TRP A 26 27.97 -5.60 3.92
CA TRP A 26 26.77 -4.89 3.48
C TRP A 26 26.87 -4.39 2.03
N THR A 27 27.93 -3.64 1.72
CA THR A 27 28.16 -3.05 0.39
C THR A 27 28.25 -4.14 -0.68
N ARG A 28 28.98 -5.22 -0.38
CA ARG A 28 29.09 -6.38 -1.26
C ARG A 28 27.74 -7.05 -1.50
N LEU A 29 26.99 -7.33 -0.43
CA LEU A 29 25.67 -7.96 -0.53
C LEU A 29 24.70 -7.11 -1.34
N LEU A 30 24.68 -5.79 -1.16
CA LEU A 30 23.87 -4.91 -2.00
C LEU A 30 24.29 -5.01 -3.47
N LYS A 31 25.57 -4.83 -3.76
CA LYS A 31 26.09 -4.82 -5.14
C LYS A 31 25.82 -6.15 -5.87
N GLU A 32 26.08 -7.29 -5.22
CA GLU A 32 25.92 -8.62 -5.81
C GLU A 32 24.46 -9.03 -5.99
N ASN A 33 23.55 -8.45 -5.21
CA ASN A 33 22.13 -8.83 -5.18
C ASN A 33 21.20 -7.72 -5.70
N THR A 34 21.75 -6.73 -6.39
CA THR A 34 20.99 -5.72 -7.14
C THR A 34 20.96 -6.09 -8.61
N THR A 35 19.76 -6.03 -9.18
CA THR A 35 19.54 -6.19 -10.62
C THR A 35 18.67 -5.04 -11.11
N THR A 36 18.66 -4.80 -12.42
CA THR A 36 17.87 -3.71 -12.99
C THR A 36 16.58 -4.23 -13.64
N LEU A 37 15.61 -3.32 -13.68
CA LEU A 37 14.27 -3.50 -14.19
C LEU A 37 13.95 -2.28 -15.05
N LYS A 38 13.50 -2.49 -16.29
CA LYS A 38 13.16 -1.40 -17.22
C LYS A 38 11.68 -1.45 -17.60
N PRO A 39 10.89 -0.40 -17.34
CA PRO A 39 9.53 -0.31 -17.86
C PRO A 39 9.55 -0.14 -19.37
N GLY A 40 8.53 -0.68 -20.04
CA GLY A 40 8.38 -0.62 -21.49
C GLY A 40 6.92 -0.79 -21.93
N PRO A 41 6.64 -0.63 -23.24
CA PRO A 41 5.28 -0.70 -23.77
C PRO A 41 4.62 -2.08 -23.55
N ASN A 42 5.42 -3.13 -23.54
CA ASN A 42 4.95 -4.52 -23.37
C ASN A 42 5.15 -5.05 -21.93
N GLY A 43 5.39 -4.16 -20.97
CA GLY A 43 5.70 -4.50 -19.59
C GLY A 43 7.19 -4.34 -19.28
N PHE A 44 7.66 -5.04 -18.25
CA PHE A 44 9.04 -4.91 -17.79
C PHE A 44 10.00 -5.86 -18.48
N THR A 45 11.28 -5.45 -18.54
CA THR A 45 12.41 -6.29 -18.96
C THR A 45 13.57 -6.20 -17.97
N GLY A 46 14.50 -7.15 -18.02
CA GLY A 46 15.71 -7.18 -17.20
C GLY A 46 15.68 -8.26 -16.12
N LYS A 47 16.87 -8.60 -15.58
CA LYS A 47 17.04 -9.69 -14.61
C LYS A 47 16.23 -9.49 -13.31
N GLY A 48 15.95 -8.23 -12.94
CA GLY A 48 15.07 -7.92 -11.82
C GLY A 48 13.64 -8.35 -12.06
N TRP A 49 13.16 -8.27 -13.31
CA TRP A 49 11.84 -8.76 -13.68
C TRP A 49 11.78 -10.29 -13.62
N ASP A 50 12.80 -10.98 -14.14
CA ASP A 50 12.87 -12.44 -14.11
C ASP A 50 12.77 -12.98 -12.67
N LEU A 51 13.45 -12.32 -11.72
CA LEU A 51 13.37 -12.63 -10.30
C LEU A 51 11.94 -12.47 -9.75
N ILE A 52 11.29 -11.36 -10.07
CA ILE A 52 9.93 -11.05 -9.62
C ILE A 52 8.92 -12.05 -10.23
N GLN A 53 9.01 -12.32 -11.54
CA GLN A 53 8.14 -13.28 -12.22
C GLN A 53 8.27 -14.68 -11.63
N LYS A 54 9.51 -15.12 -11.35
CA LYS A 54 9.74 -16.40 -10.66
C LYS A 54 9.09 -16.42 -9.28
N GLY A 55 9.26 -15.36 -8.49
CA GLY A 55 8.61 -15.23 -7.17
C GLY A 55 7.08 -15.29 -7.27
N ILE A 56 6.49 -14.58 -8.24
CA ILE A 56 5.06 -14.61 -8.53
C ILE A 56 4.60 -16.03 -8.89
N GLN A 57 5.30 -16.73 -9.77
CA GLN A 57 4.92 -18.07 -10.24
C GLN A 57 4.96 -19.10 -9.12
N GLN A 58 5.98 -19.06 -8.27
CA GLN A 58 6.24 -20.07 -7.23
C GLN A 58 5.37 -19.94 -5.98
N ASN A 59 4.71 -18.80 -5.77
CA ASN A 59 4.01 -18.52 -4.52
C ASN A 59 2.50 -18.40 -4.74
N GLN A 60 1.75 -18.92 -3.77
CA GLN A 60 0.29 -18.80 -3.72
C GLN A 60 -0.13 -17.37 -3.37
N TYR A 61 0.57 -16.75 -2.42
CA TYR A 61 0.33 -15.39 -1.98
C TYR A 61 1.45 -14.48 -2.47
N VAL A 62 1.09 -13.44 -3.20
CA VAL A 62 2.00 -12.38 -3.67
C VAL A 62 1.53 -11.07 -3.03
N LEU A 63 2.41 -10.41 -2.29
CA LEU A 63 2.10 -9.19 -1.57
C LEU A 63 2.97 -8.05 -2.07
N ILE A 64 2.33 -6.93 -2.40
CA ILE A 64 2.96 -5.67 -2.80
C ILE A 64 2.70 -4.66 -1.69
N GLY A 65 3.74 -4.36 -0.92
CA GLY A 65 3.78 -3.27 0.03
C GLY A 65 4.25 -2.00 -0.66
N GLU A 66 3.43 -0.94 -0.64
CA GLU A 66 3.68 0.29 -1.38
C GLU A 66 3.73 1.55 -0.49
N ASP A 67 4.01 2.69 -1.12
CA ASP A 67 3.76 4.04 -0.62
C ASP A 67 2.84 4.74 -1.63
N HIS A 68 1.64 5.16 -1.20
CA HIS A 68 0.52 5.44 -2.10
C HIS A 68 0.78 6.59 -3.11
N PHE A 69 -0.15 6.76 -4.06
CA PHE A 69 -0.30 7.98 -4.88
C PHE A 69 0.79 8.26 -5.92
N MET A 70 1.54 7.26 -6.36
CA MET A 70 2.52 7.38 -7.46
C MET A 70 2.12 6.50 -8.64
N THR A 71 2.22 7.02 -9.88
CA THR A 71 1.74 6.32 -11.10
C THR A 71 2.47 5.02 -11.39
N GLU A 72 3.72 4.92 -10.92
CA GLU A 72 4.61 3.79 -11.12
C GLU A 72 4.08 2.53 -10.43
N ILE A 73 3.40 2.68 -9.31
CA ILE A 73 2.92 1.56 -8.49
C ILE A 73 1.76 0.82 -9.16
N PRO A 74 0.64 1.46 -9.57
CA PRO A 74 -0.41 0.77 -10.31
C PRO A 74 0.09 0.23 -11.66
N TYR A 75 1.05 0.89 -12.32
CA TYR A 75 1.73 0.31 -13.48
C TYR A 75 2.46 -0.99 -13.12
N PHE A 76 3.23 -0.99 -12.03
CA PHE A 76 3.96 -2.16 -11.54
C PHE A 76 3.02 -3.31 -11.19
N THR A 77 2.00 -3.03 -10.38
CA THR A 77 0.99 -4.02 -10.00
C THR A 77 0.23 -4.56 -11.21
N THR A 78 -0.04 -3.73 -12.22
CA THR A 78 -0.63 -4.21 -13.49
C THR A 78 0.28 -5.21 -14.21
N GLN A 79 1.61 -5.03 -14.17
CA GLN A 79 2.52 -6.03 -14.76
C GLN A 79 2.57 -7.32 -13.91
N VAL A 80 2.48 -7.20 -12.58
CA VAL A 80 2.36 -8.37 -11.69
C VAL A 80 1.10 -9.18 -12.03
N LEU A 81 -0.05 -8.51 -12.18
CA LEU A 81 -1.33 -9.12 -12.60
C LEU A 81 -1.23 -9.83 -13.95
N LYS A 82 -0.40 -9.35 -14.88
CA LYS A 82 -0.16 -10.00 -16.19
C LYS A 82 0.79 -11.20 -16.10
N ALA A 83 1.63 -11.27 -15.09
CA ALA A 83 2.64 -12.32 -14.95
C ALA A 83 2.07 -13.67 -14.49
N ALA A 84 0.84 -13.69 -13.94
CA ALA A 84 0.14 -14.90 -13.55
C ALA A 84 -1.38 -14.65 -13.47
N SER A 85 -2.17 -15.72 -13.58
CA SER A 85 -3.61 -15.64 -13.33
C SER A 85 -3.90 -15.63 -11.82
N PHE A 86 -4.37 -14.49 -11.31
CA PHE A 86 -4.81 -14.36 -9.92
C PHE A 86 -6.31 -14.60 -9.80
N ASN A 87 -6.70 -15.43 -8.84
CA ASN A 87 -8.11 -15.63 -8.50
C ASN A 87 -8.66 -14.42 -7.72
N THR A 88 -7.86 -13.93 -6.78
CA THR A 88 -8.27 -12.93 -5.80
C THR A 88 -7.25 -11.81 -5.75
N PHE A 89 -7.74 -10.58 -5.67
CA PHE A 89 -6.93 -9.40 -5.41
C PHE A 89 -7.46 -8.69 -4.15
N ALA A 90 -6.71 -8.82 -3.06
CA ALA A 90 -7.01 -8.19 -1.79
C ALA A 90 -6.48 -6.77 -1.73
N LEU A 91 -7.35 -5.85 -1.34
CA LEU A 91 -7.18 -4.41 -1.45
C LEU A 91 -7.25 -3.73 -0.07
N GLU A 92 -6.53 -2.62 0.09
CA GLU A 92 -6.62 -1.74 1.28
C GLU A 92 -7.87 -0.83 1.20
N VAL A 93 -9.04 -1.45 1.15
CA VAL A 93 -10.36 -0.84 1.29
C VAL A 93 -11.27 -1.76 2.06
N ASP A 94 -12.42 -1.28 2.51
CA ASP A 94 -13.40 -2.13 3.17
C ASP A 94 -14.08 -3.15 2.22
N PRO A 95 -14.65 -4.23 2.78
CA PRO A 95 -15.29 -5.28 1.99
C PRO A 95 -16.47 -4.78 1.12
N TYR A 96 -17.15 -3.72 1.54
CA TYR A 96 -18.35 -3.21 0.87
C TYR A 96 -17.98 -2.41 -0.38
N VAL A 97 -16.98 -1.52 -0.29
CA VAL A 97 -16.42 -0.83 -1.45
C VAL A 97 -15.82 -1.83 -2.44
N ALA A 98 -15.13 -2.88 -1.97
CA ALA A 98 -14.63 -3.94 -2.84
C ALA A 98 -15.77 -4.69 -3.56
N GLN A 99 -16.90 -4.95 -2.88
CA GLN A 99 -18.09 -5.53 -3.50
C GLN A 99 -18.68 -4.61 -4.58
N ILE A 100 -18.81 -3.31 -4.30
CA ILE A 100 -19.26 -2.32 -5.28
C ILE A 100 -18.34 -2.29 -6.50
N LEU A 101 -17.02 -2.33 -6.29
CA LEU A 101 -16.03 -2.38 -7.37
C LEU A 101 -16.18 -3.64 -8.24
N ASN A 102 -16.33 -4.83 -7.65
CA ASN A 102 -16.61 -6.06 -8.39
C ASN A 102 -17.87 -5.93 -9.26
N GLN A 103 -18.95 -5.37 -8.69
CA GLN A 103 -20.22 -5.20 -9.40
C GLN A 103 -20.12 -4.19 -10.54
N LYS A 104 -19.45 -3.06 -10.32
CA LYS A 104 -19.34 -1.98 -11.31
C LYS A 104 -18.37 -2.37 -12.44
N LEU A 105 -17.22 -2.94 -12.10
CA LEU A 105 -16.19 -3.29 -13.08
C LEU A 105 -16.59 -4.47 -13.99
N SER A 106 -17.47 -5.35 -13.53
CA SER A 106 -18.02 -6.46 -14.33
C SER A 106 -19.04 -6.03 -15.39
N GLN A 107 -19.53 -4.78 -15.35
CA GLN A 107 -20.47 -4.27 -16.35
C GLN A 107 -19.75 -3.95 -17.67
N PRO A 108 -20.34 -4.31 -18.83
CA PRO A 108 -19.71 -4.06 -20.14
C PRO A 108 -19.73 -2.59 -20.56
N ASP A 109 -20.62 -1.78 -20.00
CA ASP A 109 -20.76 -0.35 -20.33
C ASP A 109 -19.63 0.48 -19.70
N THR A 110 -18.53 0.59 -20.46
CA THR A 110 -17.35 1.35 -20.03
C THR A 110 -17.62 2.86 -19.88
N ALA A 111 -18.57 3.43 -20.63
CA ALA A 111 -18.89 4.85 -20.54
C ALA A 111 -19.63 5.16 -19.23
N SER A 112 -20.65 4.37 -18.89
CA SER A 112 -21.36 4.50 -17.61
C SER A 112 -20.46 4.20 -16.42
N LEU A 113 -19.57 3.21 -16.53
CA LEU A 113 -18.58 2.91 -15.51
C LEU A 113 -17.66 4.11 -15.24
N MET A 114 -17.08 4.71 -16.28
CA MET A 114 -16.19 5.86 -16.12
C MET A 114 -16.95 7.11 -15.62
N LYS A 115 -18.20 7.30 -16.03
CA LYS A 115 -19.05 8.36 -15.49
C LYS A 115 -19.30 8.16 -13.99
N TRP A 116 -19.68 6.95 -13.58
CA TRP A 116 -19.85 6.61 -12.17
C TRP A 116 -18.56 6.82 -11.38
N ALA A 117 -17.43 6.33 -11.87
CA ALA A 117 -16.15 6.45 -11.16
C ALA A 117 -15.74 7.92 -10.94
N ARG A 118 -15.99 8.79 -11.93
CA ARG A 118 -15.81 10.26 -11.78
C ARG A 118 -16.75 10.88 -10.76
N GLN A 119 -18.04 10.54 -10.85
CA GLN A 119 -19.05 11.06 -9.92
C GLN A 119 -18.78 10.64 -8.48
N THR A 120 -18.31 9.41 -8.27
CA THR A 120 -17.92 8.89 -6.95
C THR A 120 -16.62 9.51 -6.47
N GLY A 121 -15.63 9.66 -7.36
CA GLY A 121 -14.38 10.36 -7.11
C GLY A 121 -13.67 9.87 -5.84
N ALA A 122 -13.38 10.80 -4.92
CA ALA A 122 -12.64 10.55 -3.69
C ALA A 122 -13.31 9.53 -2.75
N ALA A 123 -14.62 9.28 -2.87
CA ALA A 123 -15.29 8.26 -2.08
C ALA A 123 -14.83 6.83 -2.43
N LEU A 124 -14.12 6.63 -3.54
CA LEU A 124 -13.39 5.39 -3.84
C LEU A 124 -12.03 5.28 -3.14
N SER A 125 -11.70 6.20 -2.22
CA SER A 125 -10.39 6.27 -1.56
C SER A 125 -9.24 6.30 -2.58
N PHE A 126 -8.20 5.48 -2.41
CA PHE A 126 -7.08 5.30 -3.34
C PHE A 126 -7.53 5.02 -4.78
N TYR A 127 -8.64 4.30 -4.95
CA TYR A 127 -9.17 3.90 -6.27
C TYR A 127 -9.99 5.00 -6.95
N GLY A 128 -10.11 6.17 -6.33
CA GLY A 128 -10.57 7.40 -7.00
C GLY A 128 -9.49 8.04 -7.89
N LEU A 129 -8.27 7.49 -7.88
CA LEU A 129 -7.18 7.88 -8.77
C LEU A 129 -7.26 7.09 -10.08
N ARG A 130 -6.97 7.77 -11.19
CA ARG A 130 -7.09 7.24 -12.55
C ARG A 130 -6.24 6.00 -12.76
N GLU A 131 -4.96 6.04 -12.38
CA GLU A 131 -4.03 4.93 -12.60
C GLU A 131 -4.39 3.71 -11.73
N GLU A 132 -4.81 3.92 -10.48
CA GLU A 132 -5.30 2.87 -9.58
C GLU A 132 -6.61 2.25 -10.10
N PHE A 133 -7.55 3.06 -10.58
CA PHE A 133 -8.80 2.56 -11.16
C PHE A 133 -8.57 1.75 -12.44
N GLN A 134 -7.64 2.20 -13.31
CA GLN A 134 -7.25 1.47 -14.51
C GLN A 134 -6.58 0.13 -14.19
N MET A 135 -5.80 0.06 -13.12
CA MET A 135 -5.24 -1.21 -12.61
C MET A 135 -6.37 -2.17 -12.20
N LEU A 136 -7.39 -1.69 -11.48
CA LEU A 136 -8.54 -2.53 -11.13
C LEU A 136 -9.32 -2.99 -12.37
N GLN A 137 -9.50 -2.13 -13.37
CA GLN A 137 -10.09 -2.55 -14.65
C GLN A 137 -9.27 -3.65 -15.33
N ALA A 138 -7.94 -3.57 -15.29
CA ALA A 138 -7.07 -4.60 -15.84
C ALA A 138 -7.21 -5.93 -15.09
N ALA A 139 -7.25 -5.91 -13.75
CA ALA A 139 -7.47 -7.10 -12.93
C ALA A 139 -8.86 -7.74 -13.16
N ASN A 140 -9.92 -6.92 -13.26
CA ASN A 140 -11.26 -7.44 -13.52
C ASN A 140 -11.35 -8.13 -14.89
N ARG A 141 -10.67 -7.60 -15.92
CA ARG A 141 -10.61 -8.22 -17.26
C ARG A 141 -9.94 -9.59 -17.27
N THR A 142 -9.11 -9.91 -16.27
CA THR A 142 -8.52 -11.25 -16.11
C THR A 142 -9.38 -12.19 -15.26
N GLY A 143 -10.59 -11.77 -14.88
CA GLY A 143 -11.49 -12.55 -14.03
C GLY A 143 -11.09 -12.57 -12.56
N THR A 144 -10.22 -11.65 -12.13
CA THR A 144 -9.78 -11.55 -10.73
C THR A 144 -10.85 -10.90 -9.88
N THR A 145 -11.22 -11.52 -8.77
CA THR A 145 -12.21 -11.00 -7.82
C THR A 145 -11.55 -10.14 -6.76
N PHE A 146 -12.16 -9.00 -6.42
CA PHE A 146 -11.67 -8.12 -5.36
C PHE A 146 -12.21 -8.51 -3.99
N ILE A 147 -11.36 -8.44 -2.97
CA ILE A 147 -11.79 -8.43 -1.57
C ILE A 147 -11.22 -7.20 -0.88
N GLY A 148 -11.98 -6.61 0.04
CA GLY A 148 -11.52 -5.53 0.89
C GLY A 148 -11.05 -6.09 2.23
N LEU A 149 -9.96 -5.55 2.75
CA LEU A 149 -9.38 -5.94 4.03
C LEU A 149 -9.34 -4.81 5.06
N ASP A 150 -9.78 -3.59 4.75
CA ASP A 150 -9.61 -2.45 5.66
C ASP A 150 -10.92 -2.01 6.34
N GLN A 151 -10.80 -1.07 7.27
CA GLN A 151 -11.92 -0.28 7.73
C GLN A 151 -12.51 0.58 6.60
N ILE A 152 -13.74 1.06 6.79
CA ILE A 152 -14.36 1.99 5.85
C ILE A 152 -13.56 3.30 5.89
N ALA A 153 -13.07 3.73 4.73
CA ALA A 153 -12.35 4.99 4.65
C ALA A 153 -13.26 6.14 5.07
N MET A 154 -12.73 7.13 5.80
CA MET A 154 -13.52 8.23 6.36
C MET A 154 -14.24 9.13 5.34
N ILE A 155 -13.93 8.96 4.05
CA ILE A 155 -14.52 9.65 2.90
C ILE A 155 -15.36 8.72 2.02
N SER A 156 -15.39 7.42 2.33
CA SER A 156 -16.08 6.38 1.57
C SER A 156 -17.45 6.03 2.15
N ASP A 157 -17.78 6.49 3.36
CA ASP A 157 -19.09 6.26 3.96
C ASP A 157 -20.31 6.77 3.18
N PRO A 158 -20.25 7.80 2.31
CA PRO A 158 -21.41 8.18 1.51
C PRO A 158 -21.87 7.02 0.62
N LEU A 159 -20.94 6.21 0.07
CA LEU A 159 -21.27 5.07 -0.79
C LEU A 159 -22.08 4.00 -0.07
N LEU A 160 -21.77 3.76 1.19
CA LEU A 160 -22.45 2.74 2.00
C LEU A 160 -23.86 3.22 2.36
N TYR A 161 -24.03 4.50 2.67
CA TYR A 161 -25.35 5.06 2.90
C TYR A 161 -26.21 5.10 1.63
N GLU A 162 -25.62 5.37 0.46
CA GLU A 162 -26.31 5.27 -0.83
C GLU A 162 -26.77 3.83 -1.12
N ASP A 163 -25.91 2.83 -0.88
CA ASP A 163 -26.26 1.39 -1.02
C ASP A 163 -27.40 0.99 -0.06
N LEU A 164 -27.30 1.39 1.20
CA LEU A 164 -28.34 1.13 2.21
C LEU A 164 -29.65 1.84 1.87
N ALA A 165 -29.60 3.07 1.36
CA ALA A 165 -30.80 3.78 0.90
C ALA A 165 -31.48 3.07 -0.27
N GLY A 166 -30.71 2.45 -1.17
CA GLY A 166 -31.23 1.68 -2.29
C GLY A 166 -31.78 0.30 -1.92
N THR A 167 -31.27 -0.31 -0.84
CA THR A 167 -31.58 -1.71 -0.49
C THR A 167 -32.46 -1.87 0.76
N ALA A 168 -32.61 -0.83 1.59
CA ALA A 168 -33.42 -0.92 2.80
C ALA A 168 -34.91 -1.12 2.46
N THR A 169 -35.53 -2.04 3.18
CA THR A 169 -36.93 -2.46 2.93
C THR A 169 -37.93 -1.42 3.43
N ARG A 170 -37.61 -0.73 4.53
CA ARG A 170 -38.46 0.28 5.16
C ARG A 170 -38.25 1.65 4.53
N ALA A 171 -39.35 2.35 4.23
CA ALA A 171 -39.29 3.70 3.64
C ALA A 171 -38.63 4.73 4.57
N ILE A 172 -38.83 4.59 5.88
CA ILE A 172 -38.22 5.46 6.90
C ILE A 172 -36.70 5.30 6.88
N SER A 173 -36.20 4.07 6.96
CA SER A 173 -34.76 3.77 6.88
C SER A 173 -34.15 4.26 5.57
N ARG A 174 -34.80 4.03 4.41
CA ARG A 174 -34.33 4.56 3.12
C ARG A 174 -34.14 6.08 3.13
N LYS A 175 -35.12 6.81 3.67
CA LYS A 175 -35.05 8.27 3.78
C LYS A 175 -33.94 8.72 4.72
N GLN A 176 -33.75 8.04 5.84
CA GLN A 176 -32.67 8.32 6.79
C GLN A 176 -31.29 8.09 6.16
N TYR A 177 -31.05 6.94 5.52
CA TYR A 177 -29.80 6.67 4.82
C TYR A 177 -29.51 7.68 3.71
N ALA A 178 -30.51 8.06 2.92
CA ALA A 178 -30.31 9.09 1.90
C ALA A 178 -29.89 10.44 2.51
N ALA A 179 -30.48 10.82 3.66
CA ALA A 179 -30.07 12.03 4.37
C ALA A 179 -28.65 11.90 4.97
N MET A 180 -28.28 10.71 5.48
CA MET A 180 -26.92 10.44 5.96
C MET A 180 -25.90 10.50 4.82
N ALA A 181 -26.22 9.96 3.64
CA ALA A 181 -25.36 10.01 2.46
C ALA A 181 -25.03 11.45 2.05
N GLU A 182 -26.04 12.32 1.95
CA GLU A 182 -25.85 13.73 1.61
C GLU A 182 -24.98 14.47 2.65
N ARG A 183 -25.20 14.21 3.94
CA ARG A 183 -24.36 14.80 5.01
C ARG A 183 -22.93 14.27 4.97
N ALA A 184 -22.76 12.97 4.75
CA ALA A 184 -21.46 12.34 4.63
C ALA A 184 -20.67 12.91 3.46
N LYS A 185 -21.32 13.06 2.30
CA LYS A 185 -20.74 13.68 1.12
C LYS A 185 -20.33 15.14 1.37
N ALA A 186 -21.21 15.94 1.96
CA ALA A 186 -20.89 17.32 2.29
C ALA A 186 -19.73 17.45 3.29
N ALA A 187 -19.62 16.53 4.26
CA ALA A 187 -18.50 16.49 5.19
C ALA A 187 -17.20 16.05 4.51
N ALA A 188 -17.25 15.06 3.62
CA ALA A 188 -16.10 14.61 2.83
C ALA A 188 -15.58 15.73 1.90
N ASP A 189 -16.48 16.47 1.22
CA ASP A 189 -16.09 17.61 0.38
C ASP A 189 -15.37 18.69 1.19
N LYS A 190 -15.85 19.00 2.39
CA LYS A 190 -15.19 19.94 3.31
C LYS A 190 -13.83 19.42 3.77
N PHE A 191 -13.76 18.17 4.21
CA PHE A 191 -12.52 17.55 4.69
C PHE A 191 -11.45 17.45 3.60
N THR A 192 -11.83 17.07 2.38
CA THR A 192 -10.88 16.97 1.26
C THR A 192 -10.39 18.34 0.79
N ALA A 193 -11.14 19.42 1.03
CA ALA A 193 -10.71 20.79 0.77
C ALA A 193 -9.88 21.38 1.93
N ASP A 194 -10.17 20.99 3.17
CA ASP A 194 -9.51 21.43 4.39
C ASP A 194 -9.52 20.29 5.42
N MET A 195 -8.37 19.66 5.63
CA MET A 195 -8.22 18.51 6.52
C MET A 195 -8.43 18.84 8.01
N SER A 196 -8.57 20.12 8.38
CA SER A 196 -8.96 20.51 9.74
C SER A 196 -10.47 20.29 10.01
N GLN A 197 -11.28 20.17 8.96
CA GLN A 197 -12.71 19.91 9.07
C GLN A 197 -12.97 18.46 9.53
N PRO A 198 -13.99 18.20 10.36
CA PRO A 198 -14.31 16.83 10.74
C PRO A 198 -14.99 16.09 9.58
N THR A 199 -14.65 14.82 9.40
CA THR A 199 -15.44 13.89 8.59
C THR A 199 -16.76 13.55 9.29
N TYR A 200 -17.72 13.00 8.55
CA TYR A 200 -19.04 12.70 9.09
C TYR A 200 -18.99 11.70 10.25
N MET A 201 -18.22 10.61 10.13
CA MET A 201 -17.99 9.64 11.22
C MET A 201 -17.45 10.26 12.53
N ARG A 202 -16.79 11.43 12.45
CA ARG A 202 -16.26 12.16 13.62
C ARG A 202 -17.22 13.23 14.14
N SER A 203 -18.31 13.50 13.44
CA SER A 203 -19.28 14.54 13.79
C SER A 203 -20.29 14.09 14.85
N ALA A 204 -20.90 15.07 15.53
CA ALA A 204 -22.04 14.81 16.43
C ALA A 204 -23.30 14.36 15.67
N ALA A 205 -23.49 14.86 14.44
CA ALA A 205 -24.62 14.49 13.58
C ALA A 205 -24.64 12.99 13.29
N PHE A 206 -23.47 12.38 13.05
CA PHE A 206 -23.37 10.93 12.87
C PHE A 206 -23.88 10.15 14.09
N SER A 207 -23.51 10.57 15.31
CA SER A 207 -24.00 9.92 16.53
C SER A 207 -25.51 10.08 16.72
N GLN A 208 -26.07 11.24 16.35
CA GLN A 208 -27.52 11.49 16.41
C GLN A 208 -28.28 10.64 15.38
N ASP A 209 -27.81 10.60 14.13
CA ASP A 209 -28.44 9.83 13.06
C ASP A 209 -28.40 8.32 13.36
N LEU A 210 -27.29 7.80 13.91
CA LEU A 210 -27.23 6.41 14.37
C LEU A 210 -28.24 6.11 15.47
N ALA A 211 -28.33 6.98 16.50
CA ALA A 211 -29.27 6.78 17.61
C ALA A 211 -30.73 6.82 17.17
N GLU A 212 -31.05 7.61 16.13
CA GLU A 212 -32.39 7.63 15.55
C GLU A 212 -32.67 6.37 14.72
N LEU A 213 -31.71 5.97 13.88
CA LEU A 213 -31.84 4.80 13.01
C LEU A 213 -31.98 3.50 13.81
N GLU A 214 -31.30 3.38 14.95
CA GLU A 214 -31.38 2.20 15.84
C GLU A 214 -32.74 2.02 16.51
N LYS A 215 -33.64 3.02 16.45
CA LYS A 215 -35.04 2.88 16.90
C LYS A 215 -35.88 2.09 15.91
N GLU A 216 -35.43 1.96 14.66
CA GLU A 216 -36.12 1.23 13.61
C GLU A 216 -35.71 -0.25 13.59
N PRO A 217 -36.60 -1.17 13.19
CA PRO A 217 -36.23 -2.56 12.96
C PRO A 217 -35.39 -2.67 11.69
N LEU A 218 -34.09 -2.92 11.89
CA LEU A 218 -33.10 -3.06 10.82
C LEU A 218 -32.99 -4.51 10.33
N SER A 219 -32.81 -4.69 9.01
CA SER A 219 -32.45 -5.97 8.42
C SER A 219 -31.05 -6.43 8.83
N ALA A 220 -30.71 -7.69 8.57
CA ALA A 220 -29.37 -8.23 8.88
C ALA A 220 -28.26 -7.48 8.13
N ARG A 221 -28.46 -7.15 6.85
CA ARG A 221 -27.51 -6.39 6.03
C ARG A 221 -27.31 -4.97 6.57
N GLU A 222 -28.40 -4.30 6.95
CA GLU A 222 -28.32 -2.96 7.54
C GLU A 222 -27.49 -2.97 8.84
N LYS A 223 -27.76 -3.92 9.73
CA LYS A 223 -27.01 -4.08 10.98
C LYS A 223 -25.54 -4.32 10.72
N GLU A 224 -25.22 -5.24 9.82
CA GLU A 224 -23.84 -5.59 9.47
C GLU A 224 -23.04 -4.36 8.99
N ILE A 225 -23.56 -3.62 8.02
CA ILE A 225 -22.89 -2.44 7.46
C ILE A 225 -22.79 -1.32 8.51
N LEU A 226 -23.84 -1.08 9.29
CA LEU A 226 -23.81 -0.06 10.34
C LEU A 226 -22.79 -0.39 11.44
N ASP A 227 -22.69 -1.66 11.85
CA ASP A 227 -21.71 -2.07 12.85
C ASP A 227 -20.28 -1.92 12.32
N ALA A 228 -20.05 -2.20 11.03
CA ALA A 228 -18.77 -1.91 10.38
C ALA A 228 -18.46 -0.40 10.33
N ILE A 229 -19.45 0.45 10.03
CA ILE A 229 -19.31 1.91 10.06
C ILE A 229 -18.97 2.39 11.49
N LYS A 230 -19.68 1.88 12.50
CA LYS A 230 -19.42 2.23 13.92
C LYS A 230 -18.02 1.81 14.35
N LEU A 231 -17.56 0.63 13.96
CA LEU A 231 -16.21 0.16 14.24
C LEU A 231 -15.17 1.06 13.56
N SER A 232 -15.38 1.41 12.30
CA SER A 232 -14.51 2.33 11.55
C SER A 232 -14.44 3.69 12.24
N ALA A 233 -15.59 4.26 12.64
CA ALA A 233 -15.66 5.50 13.40
C ALA A 233 -14.93 5.42 14.74
N ARG A 234 -15.03 4.28 15.45
CA ARG A 234 -14.28 4.03 16.69
C ARG A 234 -12.77 4.02 16.43
N ILE A 235 -12.31 3.36 15.36
CA ILE A 235 -10.88 3.33 15.04
C ILE A 235 -10.36 4.74 14.79
N TYR A 236 -11.06 5.56 14.00
CA TYR A 236 -10.65 6.95 13.78
C TYR A 236 -10.68 7.81 15.06
N LYS A 237 -11.69 7.67 15.91
CA LYS A 237 -11.80 8.44 17.15
C LYS A 237 -10.74 8.07 18.18
N THR A 238 -10.25 6.83 18.15
CA THR A 238 -9.24 6.32 19.09
C THR A 238 -7.84 6.29 18.50
N GLU A 239 -7.70 6.56 17.21
CA GLU A 239 -6.44 6.46 16.44
C GLU A 239 -5.73 5.10 16.64
N SER A 240 -6.52 4.04 16.89
CA SER A 240 -5.97 2.73 17.27
C SER A 240 -5.56 1.91 16.05
N HIS A 241 -4.30 2.03 15.67
CA HIS A 241 -3.72 1.18 14.62
C HIS A 241 -3.82 -0.31 14.95
N ALA A 242 -3.65 -0.69 16.22
CA ALA A 242 -3.80 -2.08 16.66
C ALA A 242 -5.22 -2.63 16.40
N LEU A 243 -6.26 -1.83 16.64
CA LEU A 243 -7.64 -2.20 16.35
C LEU A 243 -7.90 -2.29 14.85
N ARG A 244 -7.35 -1.37 14.04
CA ARG A 244 -7.38 -1.46 12.58
C ARG A 244 -6.81 -2.79 12.09
N VAL A 245 -5.59 -3.14 12.52
CA VAL A 245 -4.93 -4.39 12.11
C VAL A 245 -5.70 -5.64 12.57
N GLN A 246 -6.36 -5.60 13.74
CA GLN A 246 -7.25 -6.68 14.16
C GLN A 246 -8.44 -6.84 13.22
N LEU A 247 -9.08 -5.73 12.83
CA LEU A 247 -10.16 -5.74 11.84
C LEU A 247 -9.66 -6.29 10.49
N MET A 248 -8.48 -5.87 10.03
CA MET A 248 -7.95 -6.33 8.74
C MET A 248 -7.70 -7.84 8.71
N LYS A 249 -7.11 -8.37 9.79
CA LYS A 249 -6.92 -9.82 9.95
C LYS A 249 -8.26 -10.55 10.07
N HIS A 250 -9.24 -9.98 10.76
CA HIS A 250 -10.58 -10.57 10.85
C HIS A 250 -11.23 -10.67 9.47
N GLN A 251 -11.20 -9.60 8.67
CA GLN A 251 -11.76 -9.60 7.31
C GLN A 251 -11.05 -10.60 6.39
N LEU A 252 -9.72 -10.70 6.50
CA LEU A 252 -8.93 -11.71 5.80
C LEU A 252 -9.42 -13.13 6.14
N MET A 253 -9.62 -13.41 7.43
CA MET A 253 -10.11 -14.71 7.88
C MET A 253 -11.56 -14.98 7.47
N MET A 254 -12.42 -13.96 7.44
CA MET A 254 -13.79 -14.09 6.91
C MET A 254 -13.81 -14.45 5.43
N ALA A 255 -12.85 -13.95 4.65
CA ALA A 255 -12.67 -14.28 3.24
C ALA A 255 -11.86 -15.57 3.01
N TYR A 256 -11.38 -16.24 4.07
CA TYR A 256 -10.35 -17.27 3.92
C TYR A 256 -10.80 -18.45 3.07
N GLU A 257 -11.89 -19.11 3.45
CA GLU A 257 -12.36 -20.31 2.77
C GLU A 257 -12.88 -20.02 1.35
N SER A 258 -13.48 -18.85 1.13
CA SER A 258 -14.13 -18.50 -0.14
C SER A 258 -13.18 -17.89 -1.17
N ALA A 259 -12.20 -17.08 -0.74
CA ALA A 259 -11.39 -16.26 -1.62
C ALA A 259 -9.87 -16.41 -1.44
N ILE A 260 -9.36 -17.03 -0.38
CA ILE A 260 -7.91 -17.09 -0.10
C ILE A 260 -7.35 -18.50 -0.20
N LYS A 261 -7.97 -19.46 0.49
CA LYS A 261 -7.48 -20.82 0.63
C LYS A 261 -7.42 -21.52 -0.72
N ASN A 262 -6.27 -22.10 -1.05
CA ASN A 262 -6.00 -22.75 -2.33
C ASN A 262 -6.25 -21.85 -3.56
N LYS A 263 -6.23 -20.52 -3.39
CA LYS A 263 -6.35 -19.53 -4.47
C LYS A 263 -5.02 -18.82 -4.67
N LYS A 264 -4.73 -18.42 -5.91
CA LYS A 264 -3.62 -17.50 -6.17
C LYS A 264 -4.09 -16.08 -5.83
N VAL A 265 -3.49 -15.49 -4.80
CA VAL A 265 -3.92 -14.21 -4.23
C VAL A 265 -2.84 -13.17 -4.45
N LEU A 266 -3.25 -12.04 -5.03
CA LEU A 266 -2.48 -10.80 -5.02
C LEU A 266 -2.97 -9.94 -3.87
N VAL A 267 -2.05 -9.28 -3.18
CA VAL A 267 -2.36 -8.32 -2.12
C VAL A 267 -1.63 -7.01 -2.44
N LYS A 268 -2.32 -5.87 -2.40
CA LYS A 268 -1.70 -4.53 -2.50
C LYS A 268 -2.21 -3.65 -1.38
N MET A 269 -1.30 -3.22 -0.52
CA MET A 269 -1.55 -2.32 0.61
C MET A 269 -0.30 -1.50 0.91
N GLY A 270 -0.40 -0.51 1.78
CA GLY A 270 0.75 0.21 2.33
C GLY A 270 1.78 -0.76 2.91
N ALA A 271 3.07 -0.46 2.74
CA ALA A 271 4.17 -1.37 3.08
C ALA A 271 4.23 -1.77 4.56
N MET A 272 3.56 -1.05 5.45
CA MET A 272 3.38 -1.47 6.84
C MET A 272 2.54 -2.76 6.97
N HIS A 273 1.56 -2.97 6.08
CA HIS A 273 0.59 -4.07 6.16
C HIS A 273 1.07 -5.35 5.47
N CYS A 274 2.06 -5.26 4.58
CA CYS A 274 2.51 -6.37 3.74
C CYS A 274 3.78 -7.07 4.20
N ALA A 275 4.44 -6.64 5.29
CA ALA A 275 5.65 -7.31 5.77
C ALA A 275 5.36 -8.73 6.30
N ARG A 276 6.22 -9.71 5.98
CA ARG A 276 6.17 -11.07 6.56
C ARG A 276 6.44 -11.07 8.07
N GLY A 277 7.29 -10.16 8.54
CA GLY A 277 7.72 -10.08 9.93
C GLY A 277 6.95 -9.02 10.72
N GLU A 278 7.61 -8.46 11.73
CA GLU A 278 7.13 -7.27 12.42
C GLU A 278 7.08 -6.08 11.44
N SER A 279 5.97 -5.34 11.44
CA SER A 279 5.76 -4.15 10.62
C SER A 279 6.53 -2.93 11.16
N TYR A 280 6.58 -1.86 10.37
CA TYR A 280 7.17 -0.57 10.79
C TYR A 280 6.51 0.02 12.04
N LEU A 281 5.24 -0.33 12.32
CA LEU A 281 4.52 0.06 13.53
C LEU A 281 4.57 -0.98 14.66
N ARG A 282 5.58 -1.86 14.64
CA ARG A 282 5.90 -2.78 15.75
C ARG A 282 4.83 -3.85 16.02
N GLY A 283 4.09 -4.24 14.99
CA GLY A 283 3.00 -5.23 15.08
C GLY A 283 3.08 -6.31 14.00
N TYR A 284 2.32 -7.39 14.18
CA TYR A 284 2.16 -8.44 13.17
C TYR A 284 0.83 -8.28 12.43
N ASP A 285 0.95 -7.97 11.16
CA ASP A 285 -0.14 -7.54 10.28
C ASP A 285 -0.57 -8.64 9.29
N CYS A 286 -1.40 -8.29 8.31
CA CYS A 286 -1.90 -9.16 7.25
C CYS A 286 -0.78 -9.90 6.51
N GLY A 287 0.34 -9.24 6.22
CA GLY A 287 1.48 -9.88 5.59
C GLY A 287 2.07 -11.03 6.42
N ASN A 288 2.18 -10.83 7.73
CA ASN A 288 2.62 -11.88 8.65
C ASN A 288 1.60 -13.03 8.72
N LEU A 289 0.31 -12.70 8.83
CA LEU A 289 -0.75 -13.70 8.87
C LEU A 289 -0.75 -14.58 7.61
N LEU A 290 -0.69 -13.99 6.41
CA LEU A 290 -0.63 -14.74 5.16
C LEU A 290 0.63 -15.58 5.04
N SER A 291 1.77 -15.09 5.52
CA SER A 291 2.99 -15.90 5.55
C SER A 291 2.85 -17.10 6.47
N ASN A 292 2.24 -16.94 7.65
CA ASN A 292 2.03 -18.07 8.58
C ASN A 292 1.00 -19.07 8.03
N LEU A 293 -0.04 -18.59 7.34
CA LEU A 293 -1.01 -19.46 6.66
C LEU A 293 -0.33 -20.27 5.56
N ALA A 294 0.49 -19.64 4.72
CA ALA A 294 1.27 -20.36 3.70
C ALA A 294 2.22 -21.39 4.33
N ASP A 295 2.94 -21.00 5.38
CA ASP A 295 3.87 -21.88 6.10
C ASP A 295 3.15 -23.10 6.70
N SER A 296 1.96 -22.89 7.28
CA SER A 296 1.12 -23.96 7.83
C SER A 296 0.65 -24.98 6.77
N GLU A 297 0.68 -24.60 5.49
CA GLU A 297 0.39 -25.46 4.34
C GLU A 297 1.65 -26.01 3.67
N TYR A 298 2.83 -25.89 4.31
CA TYR A 298 4.15 -26.23 3.74
C TYR A 298 4.45 -25.47 2.43
N LYS A 299 3.90 -24.27 2.28
CA LYS A 299 4.08 -23.37 1.13
C LYS A 299 4.83 -22.10 1.57
N THR A 300 5.10 -21.24 0.59
CA THR A 300 5.72 -19.94 0.82
C THR A 300 4.86 -18.82 0.24
N SER A 301 5.08 -17.61 0.75
CA SER A 301 4.53 -16.35 0.24
C SER A 301 5.66 -15.50 -0.35
N PHE A 302 5.34 -14.63 -1.32
CA PHE A 302 6.30 -13.70 -1.92
C PHE A 302 5.95 -12.26 -1.57
N HIS A 303 6.89 -11.55 -0.93
CA HIS A 303 6.67 -10.19 -0.42
C HIS A 303 7.57 -9.20 -1.15
N ILE A 304 6.96 -8.20 -1.79
CA ILE A 304 7.62 -7.15 -2.56
C ILE A 304 7.35 -5.81 -1.87
N ALA A 305 8.39 -5.05 -1.55
CA ALA A 305 8.26 -3.63 -1.21
C ALA A 305 8.59 -2.79 -2.45
N ILE A 306 7.85 -1.71 -2.70
CA ILE A 306 8.09 -0.83 -3.85
C ILE A 306 8.00 0.64 -3.44
N PHE A 307 9.03 1.43 -3.76
CA PHE A 307 9.12 2.85 -3.38
C PHE A 307 9.76 3.72 -4.47
N GLY A 308 9.40 5.00 -4.49
CA GLY A 308 10.04 6.02 -5.32
C GLY A 308 11.23 6.64 -4.61
N LYS A 309 12.30 6.94 -5.35
CA LYS A 309 13.49 7.63 -4.82
C LYS A 309 13.38 9.15 -4.84
N ASP A 310 12.98 9.71 -5.97
CA ASP A 310 12.84 11.17 -6.20
C ASP A 310 11.56 11.45 -6.99
N GLY A 311 11.23 12.71 -7.25
CA GLY A 311 10.03 13.12 -7.97
C GLY A 311 8.93 13.57 -7.02
N VAL A 312 7.68 13.30 -7.40
CA VAL A 312 6.51 13.87 -6.73
C VAL A 312 5.48 12.78 -6.44
N GLN A 313 5.05 12.70 -5.19
CA GLN A 313 3.92 11.89 -4.74
C GLN A 313 2.63 12.71 -4.88
N GLY A 314 1.59 12.09 -5.42
CA GLY A 314 0.27 12.70 -5.52
C GLY A 314 -0.42 12.84 -4.16
N SER A 315 -1.62 13.38 -4.19
CA SER A 315 -2.50 13.46 -3.03
C SER A 315 -3.94 13.26 -3.48
N PRO A 316 -4.76 12.48 -2.75
CA PRO A 316 -6.18 12.34 -3.05
C PRO A 316 -7.01 13.53 -2.50
N PHE A 317 -6.40 14.40 -1.68
CA PHE A 317 -7.08 15.50 -1.01
C PHE A 317 -6.77 16.84 -1.71
N LYS A 318 -7.81 17.56 -2.14
CA LYS A 318 -7.68 18.86 -2.85
C LYS A 318 -6.92 19.90 -2.02
N GLY A 319 -7.10 19.88 -0.71
CA GLY A 319 -6.44 20.79 0.25
C GLY A 319 -5.00 20.40 0.60
N LEU A 320 -4.52 19.23 0.16
CA LEU A 320 -3.15 18.77 0.38
C LEU A 320 -2.44 18.64 -0.97
N PRO A 321 -1.54 19.57 -1.33
CA PRO A 321 -0.87 19.51 -2.63
C PRO A 321 0.06 18.29 -2.73
N ALA A 322 0.37 17.90 -3.96
CA ALA A 322 1.38 16.89 -4.26
C ALA A 322 2.72 17.27 -3.61
N GLN A 323 3.42 16.28 -3.05
CA GLN A 323 4.63 16.50 -2.26
C GLN A 323 5.86 15.94 -2.96
N LYS A 324 6.98 16.65 -2.87
CA LYS A 324 8.25 16.13 -3.34
C LYS A 324 8.70 15.01 -2.41
N LEU A 325 9.18 13.91 -3.00
CA LEU A 325 9.79 12.84 -2.21
C LEU A 325 11.11 13.34 -1.58
N ASP A 326 11.30 13.01 -0.30
CA ASP A 326 12.56 13.24 0.41
C ASP A 326 13.14 11.91 0.92
N PRO A 327 14.04 11.27 0.15
CA PRO A 327 14.64 10.00 0.53
C PRO A 327 15.61 10.10 1.73
N TYR A 328 15.95 11.31 2.17
CA TYR A 328 16.98 11.54 3.18
C TYR A 328 16.40 12.03 4.52
N ASN A 329 15.29 12.76 4.50
CA ASN A 329 14.63 13.26 5.71
C ASN A 329 13.17 12.81 5.87
N GLY A 330 12.57 12.19 4.84
CA GLY A 330 11.20 11.70 4.89
C GLY A 330 11.03 10.38 5.63
N ASP A 331 9.81 9.84 5.57
CA ASP A 331 9.41 8.63 6.30
C ASP A 331 10.19 7.39 5.87
N LEU A 332 10.69 7.35 4.63
CA LEU A 332 11.47 6.24 4.07
C LEU A 332 12.99 6.39 4.25
N LYS A 333 13.49 7.32 5.06
CA LYS A 333 14.94 7.54 5.25
C LYS A 333 15.69 6.28 5.72
N PHE A 334 15.03 5.33 6.37
CA PHE A 334 15.64 4.08 6.83
C PHE A 334 16.11 3.19 5.67
N ILE A 335 15.55 3.32 4.46
CA ILE A 335 16.02 2.62 3.24
C ILE A 335 17.00 3.45 2.40
N LYS A 336 17.52 4.58 2.92
CA LYS A 336 18.55 5.39 2.26
C LYS A 336 19.69 4.59 1.62
N PRO A 337 20.25 3.54 2.26
CA PRO A 337 21.32 2.76 1.64
C PRO A 337 20.94 2.14 0.28
N PHE A 338 19.67 1.82 0.05
CA PHE A 338 19.19 1.31 -1.23
C PHE A 338 18.98 2.46 -2.23
N PHE A 339 18.51 3.63 -1.79
CA PHE A 339 18.42 4.82 -2.64
C PHE A 339 19.78 5.24 -3.18
N ASP A 340 20.83 5.20 -2.35
CA ASP A 340 22.18 5.63 -2.71
C ASP A 340 22.77 4.79 -3.87
N VAL A 341 22.44 3.50 -3.96
CA VAL A 341 22.94 2.59 -5.00
C VAL A 341 21.97 2.40 -6.18
N THR A 342 20.78 3.02 -6.13
CA THR A 342 19.80 2.95 -7.21
C THR A 342 20.27 3.80 -8.40
N PRO A 343 20.34 3.23 -9.63
CA PRO A 343 20.69 3.96 -10.85
C PRO A 343 19.74 5.13 -11.13
N ALA A 344 20.22 6.14 -11.86
CA ALA A 344 19.41 7.33 -12.16
C ALA A 344 18.25 7.06 -13.13
N GLU A 345 18.43 6.15 -14.09
CA GLU A 345 17.50 5.97 -15.22
C GLU A 345 16.78 4.62 -15.22
N GLU A 346 17.17 3.68 -14.35
CA GLU A 346 16.63 2.32 -14.31
C GLU A 346 16.05 2.02 -12.94
N TRP A 347 15.01 1.19 -12.90
CA TRP A 347 14.50 0.70 -11.62
C TRP A 347 15.49 -0.33 -11.07
N ALA A 348 15.73 -0.27 -9.77
CA ALA A 348 16.55 -1.24 -9.07
C ALA A 348 15.67 -2.29 -8.39
N VAL A 349 16.10 -3.55 -8.46
CA VAL A 349 15.49 -4.68 -7.80
C VAL A 349 16.54 -5.34 -6.91
N PHE A 350 16.32 -5.24 -5.60
CA PHE A 350 17.19 -5.79 -4.58
C PHE A 350 16.63 -7.13 -4.10
N ASN A 351 17.37 -8.22 -4.32
CA ASN A 351 17.06 -9.50 -3.69
C ASN A 351 17.50 -9.47 -2.22
N LEU A 352 16.54 -9.41 -1.30
CA LEU A 352 16.83 -9.25 0.12
C LEU A 352 17.16 -10.58 0.82
N LEU A 353 16.94 -11.73 0.18
CA LEU A 353 17.15 -13.04 0.81
C LEU A 353 18.60 -13.26 1.30
N PRO A 354 19.65 -12.95 0.53
CA PRO A 354 21.03 -13.10 1.00
C PRO A 354 21.37 -12.16 2.17
N VAL A 355 20.84 -10.93 2.13
CA VAL A 355 20.99 -9.95 3.22
C VAL A 355 20.28 -10.43 4.48
N ARG A 356 19.06 -10.94 4.35
CA ARG A 356 18.27 -11.54 5.43
C ARG A 356 19.01 -12.69 6.09
N ARG A 357 19.57 -13.61 5.30
CA ARG A 357 20.37 -14.75 5.80
C ARG A 357 21.61 -14.28 6.57
N ALA A 358 22.29 -13.24 6.09
CA ALA A 358 23.44 -12.67 6.78
C ALA A 358 23.05 -12.05 8.14
N LEU A 359 21.90 -11.35 8.21
CA LEU A 359 21.35 -10.83 9.47
C LEU A 359 20.97 -11.95 10.44
N GLN A 360 20.23 -12.95 9.98
CA GLN A 360 19.77 -14.07 10.82
C GLN A 360 20.92 -14.92 11.36
N SER A 361 21.99 -15.08 10.57
CA SER A 361 23.21 -15.78 10.98
C SER A 361 24.22 -14.89 11.73
N GLN A 362 23.83 -13.66 12.09
CA GLN A 362 24.66 -12.69 12.82
C GLN A 362 25.98 -12.31 12.11
N LYS A 363 26.12 -12.61 10.81
CA LYS A 363 27.28 -12.19 9.99
C LYS A 363 27.20 -10.72 9.59
N LEU A 364 25.99 -10.19 9.52
CA LEU A 364 25.70 -8.78 9.27
C LEU A 364 24.97 -8.22 10.49
N LYS A 365 25.36 -7.01 10.91
CA LYS A 365 24.66 -6.24 11.94
C LYS A 365 24.14 -4.94 11.32
N ILE A 366 22.88 -4.63 11.60
CA ILE A 366 22.23 -3.36 11.21
C ILE A 366 21.58 -2.82 12.49
N ASP A 367 21.89 -1.58 12.86
CA ASP A 367 21.33 -0.98 14.07
C ASP A 367 19.96 -0.33 13.83
N ASP A 368 19.71 0.14 12.60
CA ASP A 368 18.41 0.70 12.20
C ASP A 368 17.33 -0.40 12.19
N ILE A 369 16.30 -0.21 13.04
CA ILE A 369 15.25 -1.19 13.26
C ILE A 369 14.33 -1.31 12.05
N ASP A 370 14.01 -0.21 11.37
CA ASP A 370 13.07 -0.22 10.25
C ASP A 370 13.73 -0.73 8.97
N LEU A 371 15.03 -0.46 8.79
CA LEU A 371 15.84 -1.14 7.78
C LEU A 371 15.88 -2.66 8.01
N ARG A 372 16.07 -3.10 9.26
CA ARG A 372 15.98 -4.53 9.62
C ARG A 372 14.61 -5.11 9.30
N ARG A 373 13.53 -4.42 9.67
CA ARG A 373 12.15 -4.85 9.38
C ARG A 373 11.90 -4.98 7.88
N THR A 374 12.44 -4.07 7.08
CA THR A 374 12.38 -4.15 5.62
C THR A 374 13.03 -5.44 5.11
N ILE A 375 14.27 -5.72 5.51
CA ILE A 375 15.03 -6.89 5.04
C ILE A 375 14.43 -8.21 5.55
N LEU A 376 13.93 -8.23 6.78
CA LEU A 376 13.29 -9.41 7.37
C LEU A 376 11.87 -9.64 6.79
N GLY A 377 11.17 -8.56 6.45
CA GLY A 377 9.77 -8.58 6.03
C GLY A 377 9.54 -8.80 4.54
N TYR A 378 10.50 -8.45 3.68
CA TYR A 378 10.35 -8.46 2.22
C TYR A 378 11.40 -9.32 1.52
N ASP A 379 10.99 -10.06 0.50
CA ASP A 379 11.90 -10.88 -0.33
C ASP A 379 12.60 -10.04 -1.38
N VAL A 380 11.89 -9.04 -1.92
CA VAL A 380 12.40 -8.09 -2.90
C VAL A 380 12.03 -6.67 -2.50
N LEU A 381 12.98 -5.75 -2.67
CA LEU A 381 12.74 -4.31 -2.64
C LEU A 381 12.92 -3.76 -4.06
N VAL A 382 11.92 -3.05 -4.56
CA VAL A 382 11.92 -2.37 -5.86
C VAL A 382 12.01 -0.87 -5.60
N ILE A 383 12.95 -0.20 -6.27
CA ILE A 383 13.09 1.25 -6.22
C ILE A 383 13.01 1.78 -7.64
N PHE A 384 12.02 2.64 -7.90
CA PHE A 384 11.95 3.40 -9.14
C PHE A 384 12.60 4.78 -8.94
N PRO A 385 13.42 5.24 -9.90
CA PRO A 385 14.27 6.41 -9.69
C PRO A 385 13.47 7.71 -9.58
N ARG A 386 12.34 7.81 -10.28
CA ARG A 386 11.53 9.02 -10.34
C ARG A 386 10.04 8.69 -10.29
N ALA A 387 9.35 9.27 -9.33
CA ALA A 387 7.92 9.20 -9.10
C ALA A 387 7.18 10.30 -9.85
N HIS A 388 6.02 9.94 -10.40
CA HIS A 388 5.04 10.88 -10.90
C HIS A 388 3.75 10.76 -10.10
N PRO A 389 3.05 11.89 -9.85
CA PRO A 389 1.85 11.86 -9.02
C PRO A 389 0.73 11.14 -9.75
N SER A 390 0.04 10.23 -9.05
CA SER A 390 -1.22 9.68 -9.54
C SER A 390 -2.27 10.79 -9.64
N HIS A 391 -3.15 10.67 -10.63
CA HIS A 391 -4.09 11.74 -10.99
C HIS A 391 -5.49 11.39 -10.51
N SER A 392 -6.28 12.40 -10.15
CA SER A 392 -7.72 12.20 -9.97
C SER A 392 -8.33 11.64 -11.25
N ILE A 393 -9.33 10.77 -11.12
CA ILE A 393 -10.09 10.26 -12.26
C ILE A 393 -10.97 11.34 -12.93
N ASN A 394 -11.17 12.47 -12.25
CA ASN A 394 -11.99 13.60 -12.66
C ASN A 394 -11.36 14.51 -13.71
#